data_AF-A0A8H4JRJ5-F1
#
_entry.id   AF-A0A8H4JRJ5-F1
#
_cell.length_a   1.000
_cell.length_b   1.000
_cell.length_c   1.000
_cell.angle_alpha   90.00
_cell.angle_beta   90.00
_cell.angle_gamma   90.00
#
_symmetry.space_group_name_H-M   'P 1'
#
loop_
_entity.id
_entity.type
_entity.pdbx_description
1 polymer ?
#
loop_
_entity_poly.entity_id
_entity_poly.type
_entity_poly.pdbx_seq_one_letter_code
_entity_poly.pdbx_strand_id
1 'polypeptide(L)'
;MQLEGKPRLDPGGQNRRLLEALRKVLRDDNAQFRTPQQEEAVRLAAARETPLVAVLPTGGGKSLIFMVPAMLEGSGVTVVVAPFAELKRQLVTRCVDAGLDCRHWPQARGTWPRVVIVSAEAASGDDFLQWAADLS
;
A
#
# COMPACT_ATOMS: atom_id res chain seq x y z
N MET A 1 31.04 17.69 4.20
CA MET A 1 30.08 16.89 4.99
C MET A 1 29.35 15.99 4.00
N GLN A 2 29.72 14.71 3.97
CA GLN A 2 29.28 13.75 2.96
C GLN A 2 27.79 13.46 3.15
N LEU A 3 27.01 13.59 2.07
CA LEU A 3 25.65 13.09 2.01
C LEU A 3 25.78 11.57 1.82
N GLU A 4 25.55 10.80 2.89
CA GLU A 4 25.41 9.36 2.81
C GLU A 4 24.31 9.03 1.80
N GLY A 5 24.71 8.41 0.69
CA GLY A 5 23.77 7.93 -0.31
C GLY A 5 22.90 6.86 0.33
N LYS A 6 21.58 7.14 0.43
CA LYS A 6 20.56 6.10 0.62
C LYS A 6 20.95 4.90 -0.25
N PRO A 7 20.98 3.66 0.29
CA PRO A 7 21.36 2.49 -0.49
C PRO A 7 20.48 2.47 -1.74
N ARG A 8 21.13 2.65 -2.90
CA ARG A 8 20.47 2.50 -4.18
C ARG A 8 20.14 1.01 -4.26
N LEU A 9 18.87 0.68 -3.99
CA LEU A 9 18.37 -0.67 -4.07
C LEU A 9 18.76 -1.24 -5.44
N ASP A 10 19.28 -2.46 -5.47
CA ASP A 10 19.59 -3.17 -6.73
C ASP A 10 18.33 -3.15 -7.61
N PRO A 11 18.36 -2.47 -8.78
CA PRO A 11 17.19 -2.34 -9.64
C PRO A 11 16.64 -3.70 -10.08
N GLY A 12 17.52 -4.70 -10.25
CA GLY A 12 17.12 -6.06 -10.65
C GLY A 12 16.44 -6.84 -9.52
N GLY A 13 17.01 -6.77 -8.31
CA GLY A 13 16.46 -7.42 -7.13
C GLY A 13 15.14 -6.83 -6.65
N GLN A 14 14.99 -5.49 -6.72
CA GLN A 14 13.74 -4.82 -6.32
C GLN A 14 12.58 -5.18 -7.25
N ASN A 15 12.78 -5.13 -8.58
CA ASN A 15 11.72 -5.48 -9.54
C ASN A 15 11.24 -6.92 -9.38
N ARG A 16 12.14 -7.86 -9.10
CA ARG A 16 11.76 -9.26 -8.84
C ARG A 16 10.86 -9.38 -7.61
N ARG A 17 11.21 -8.73 -6.50
CA ARG A 17 10.40 -8.74 -5.27
C ARG A 17 9.02 -8.11 -5.48
N LEU A 18 8.94 -7.03 -6.23
CA LEU A 18 7.67 -6.38 -6.57
C LEU A 18 6.79 -7.30 -7.43
N LEU A 19 7.37 -8.00 -8.39
CA LEU A 19 6.65 -8.98 -9.21
C LEU A 19 6.16 -10.18 -8.39
N GLU A 20 6.98 -10.69 -7.48
CA GLU A 20 6.56 -11.77 -6.55
C GLU A 20 5.42 -11.31 -5.64
N ALA A 21 5.50 -10.09 -5.09
CA ALA A 21 4.43 -9.50 -4.29
C ALA A 21 3.15 -9.27 -5.12
N LEU A 22 3.26 -8.83 -6.37
CA LEU A 22 2.13 -8.71 -7.30
C LEU A 22 1.41 -10.05 -7.49
N ARG A 23 2.17 -11.11 -7.76
CA ARG A 23 1.63 -12.47 -7.97
C ARG A 23 0.92 -12.99 -6.73
N LYS A 24 1.49 -12.76 -5.54
CA LYS A 24 0.83 -13.06 -4.26
C LYS A 24 -0.49 -12.29 -4.10
N VAL A 25 -0.46 -10.98 -4.34
CA VAL A 25 -1.66 -10.12 -4.22
C VAL A 25 -2.77 -10.53 -5.18
N LEU A 26 -2.43 -10.92 -6.41
CA LEU A 26 -3.39 -11.35 -7.42
C LEU A 26 -3.73 -12.84 -7.35
N ARG A 27 -3.01 -13.62 -6.54
CA ARG A 27 -3.10 -15.09 -6.48
C ARG A 27 -2.94 -15.74 -7.85
N ASP A 28 -1.99 -15.24 -8.64
CA ASP A 28 -1.70 -15.71 -10.00
C ASP A 28 -0.19 -15.66 -10.23
N ASP A 29 0.44 -16.83 -10.34
CA ASP A 29 1.88 -16.99 -10.54
C ASP A 29 2.37 -16.45 -11.90
N ASN A 30 1.47 -16.27 -12.86
CA ASN A 30 1.77 -15.74 -14.18
C ASN A 30 1.47 -14.24 -14.30
N ALA A 31 0.97 -13.61 -13.23
CA ALA A 31 0.62 -12.20 -13.26
C ALA A 31 1.80 -11.31 -13.63
N GLN A 32 1.49 -10.26 -14.39
CA GLN A 32 2.40 -9.17 -14.77
C GLN A 32 1.70 -7.83 -14.54
N PHE A 33 2.49 -6.76 -14.42
CA PHE A 33 1.95 -5.41 -14.41
C PHE A 33 1.24 -5.13 -15.73
N ARG A 34 0.06 -4.51 -15.66
CA ARG A 34 -0.78 -4.28 -16.84
C ARG A 34 -0.21 -3.20 -17.75
N THR A 35 0.43 -2.19 -17.17
CA THR A 35 1.05 -1.09 -17.89
C THR A 35 2.36 -0.67 -17.22
N PRO A 36 3.31 -0.09 -17.97
CA PRO A 36 4.54 0.46 -17.40
C PRO A 36 4.28 1.53 -16.32
N GLN A 37 3.22 2.32 -16.46
CA GLN A 37 2.86 3.36 -15.48
C GLN A 37 2.36 2.76 -14.17
N GLN A 38 1.68 1.61 -14.21
CA GLN A 38 1.28 0.89 -13.01
C GLN A 38 2.51 0.32 -12.29
N GLU A 39 3.43 -0.31 -13.03
CA GLU A 39 4.69 -0.83 -12.49
C GLU A 39 5.50 0.29 -11.83
N GLU A 40 5.66 1.41 -12.53
CA GLU A 40 6.41 2.55 -12.03
C GLU A 40 5.77 3.17 -10.78
N ALA A 41 4.45 3.32 -10.75
CA ALA A 41 3.75 3.82 -9.57
C ALA A 41 3.93 2.88 -8.36
N VAL A 42 3.89 1.56 -8.57
CA VAL A 42 4.16 0.56 -7.52
C VAL A 42 5.62 0.65 -7.05
N ARG A 43 6.58 0.81 -7.98
CA ARG A 43 8.00 0.95 -7.66
C ARG A 43 8.28 2.20 -6.82
N LEU A 44 7.75 3.34 -7.24
CA LEU A 44 7.88 4.62 -6.52
C LEU A 44 7.23 4.55 -5.13
N ALA A 45 6.04 3.94 -5.03
CA ALA A 45 5.37 3.73 -3.76
C ALA A 45 6.18 2.83 -2.81
N ALA A 46 6.75 1.73 -3.32
CA ALA A 46 7.61 0.82 -2.55
C ALA A 46 8.92 1.48 -2.10
N ALA A 47 9.48 2.37 -2.92
CA ALA A 47 10.66 3.16 -2.59
C ALA A 47 10.37 4.34 -1.62
N ARG A 48 9.09 4.53 -1.24
CA ARG A 48 8.61 5.66 -0.43
C ARG A 48 9.01 7.01 -1.04
N GLU A 49 9.02 7.10 -2.37
CA GLU A 49 9.23 8.37 -3.07
C GLU A 49 7.96 9.21 -2.95
N THR A 50 8.07 10.34 -2.25
CA THR A 50 6.95 11.20 -1.87
C THR A 50 7.30 12.67 -2.17
N PRO A 51 6.35 13.47 -2.71
CA PRO A 51 4.96 13.11 -3.03
C PRO A 51 4.83 12.34 -4.35
N LEU A 52 3.87 11.40 -4.41
CA LEU A 52 3.54 10.62 -5.60
C LEU A 52 2.07 10.86 -6.01
N VAL A 53 1.84 11.23 -7.27
CA VAL A 53 0.51 11.33 -7.87
C VAL A 53 0.40 10.32 -9.01
N ALA A 54 -0.43 9.29 -8.83
CA ALA A 54 -0.65 8.25 -9.83
C ALA A 54 -2.08 8.35 -10.41
N VAL A 55 -2.17 8.59 -11.72
CA VAL A 55 -3.44 8.69 -12.44
C VAL A 55 -3.57 7.48 -13.38
N LEU A 56 -4.53 6.61 -13.08
CA LEU A 56 -4.85 5.43 -13.90
C LEU A 56 -6.38 5.32 -14.10
N PRO A 57 -6.85 4.75 -15.21
CA PRO A 57 -8.28 4.55 -15.45
C PRO A 57 -8.94 3.66 -14.39
N THR A 58 -10.26 3.71 -14.28
CA THR A 58 -11.03 2.73 -13.49
C THR A 58 -10.75 1.32 -14.03
N GLY A 59 -10.56 0.35 -13.14
CA GLY A 59 -10.10 -0.99 -13.53
C GLY A 59 -8.61 -1.07 -13.90
N GLY A 60 -7.88 0.05 -14.01
CA GLY A 60 -6.42 0.07 -14.28
C GLY A 60 -5.54 -0.46 -13.14
N GLY A 61 -6.12 -1.05 -12.10
CA GLY A 61 -5.38 -1.67 -10.99
C GLY A 61 -4.69 -0.68 -10.05
N LYS A 62 -5.29 0.49 -9.80
CA LYS A 62 -4.79 1.50 -8.85
C LYS A 62 -4.53 0.97 -7.44
N SER A 63 -5.36 0.05 -6.95
CA SER A 63 -5.18 -0.52 -5.61
C SER A 63 -3.86 -1.27 -5.45
N LEU A 64 -3.31 -1.82 -6.54
CA LEU A 64 -2.01 -2.49 -6.51
C LEU A 64 -0.87 -1.56 -6.08
N ILE A 65 -1.01 -0.25 -6.31
CA ILE A 65 -0.01 0.76 -5.93
C ILE A 65 0.25 0.76 -4.42
N PHE A 66 -0.75 0.47 -3.59
CA PHE A 66 -0.57 0.36 -2.14
C PHE A 66 -0.52 -1.10 -1.65
N MET A 67 -1.23 -2.02 -2.32
CA MET A 67 -1.30 -3.43 -1.90
C MET A 67 0.01 -4.17 -2.13
N VAL A 68 0.68 -3.95 -3.27
CA VAL A 68 1.94 -4.64 -3.60
C VAL A 68 3.04 -4.24 -2.60
N PRO A 69 3.28 -2.95 -2.31
CA PRO A 69 4.23 -2.57 -1.26
C PRO A 69 3.86 -3.11 0.13
N ALA A 70 2.57 -3.16 0.49
CA ALA A 70 2.12 -3.70 1.79
C ALA A 70 2.38 -5.21 1.94
N MET A 71 2.52 -5.94 0.83
CA MET A 71 2.83 -7.37 0.81
C MET A 71 4.33 -7.67 1.02
N LEU A 72 5.21 -6.67 0.85
CA LEU A 72 6.66 -6.86 1.00
C LEU A 72 7.06 -7.06 2.46
N GLU A 73 7.91 -8.04 2.73
CA GLU A 73 8.47 -8.25 4.07
C GLU A 73 9.13 -6.96 4.61
N GLY A 74 8.92 -6.68 5.91
CA GLY A 74 9.44 -5.48 6.55
C GLY A 74 8.71 -4.17 6.20
N SER A 75 7.62 -4.19 5.41
CA SER A 75 6.80 -2.97 5.25
C SER A 75 6.21 -2.54 6.60
N GLY A 76 6.00 -1.24 6.78
CA GLY A 76 5.22 -0.73 7.92
C GLY A 76 3.72 -0.87 7.68
N VAL A 77 2.94 -0.07 8.41
CA VAL A 77 1.50 0.07 8.20
C VAL A 77 1.23 1.02 7.02
N THR A 78 0.41 0.57 6.06
CA THR A 78 -0.09 1.41 4.98
C THR A 78 -1.46 1.95 5.34
N VAL A 79 -1.59 3.26 5.51
CA VAL A 79 -2.89 3.94 5.72
C VAL A 79 -3.48 4.34 4.37
N VAL A 80 -4.72 3.92 4.11
CA VAL A 80 -5.48 4.30 2.92
C VAL A 80 -6.71 5.09 3.33
N VAL A 81 -6.74 6.37 2.97
CA VAL A 81 -7.89 7.25 3.18
C VAL A 81 -8.83 7.11 1.99
N ALA A 82 -10.08 6.70 2.22
CA ALA A 82 -11.09 6.51 1.17
C ALA A 82 -12.46 7.14 1.54
N PRO A 83 -13.11 7.86 0.61
CA PRO A 83 -14.25 8.73 0.93
C PRO A 83 -15.58 8.01 1.24
N PHE A 84 -15.85 6.82 0.67
CA PHE A 84 -17.18 6.19 0.76
C PHE A 84 -17.18 4.88 1.54
N ALA A 85 -18.21 4.65 2.36
CA ALA A 85 -18.35 3.44 3.18
C ALA A 85 -18.27 2.13 2.35
N GLU A 86 -18.96 2.08 1.21
CA GLU A 86 -18.95 0.92 0.34
C GLU A 86 -17.57 0.68 -0.30
N LEU A 87 -16.88 1.75 -0.71
CA LEU A 87 -15.51 1.64 -1.22
C LEU A 87 -14.56 1.13 -0.13
N LYS A 88 -14.69 1.61 1.12
CA LYS A 88 -13.88 1.12 2.25
C LYS A 88 -14.07 -0.38 2.44
N ARG A 89 -15.33 -0.86 2.47
CA ARG A 89 -15.66 -2.28 2.59
C ARG A 89 -15.01 -3.11 1.48
N GLN A 90 -15.15 -2.66 0.24
CA GLN A 90 -14.53 -3.33 -0.92
C GLN A 90 -13.00 -3.37 -0.83
N LEU A 91 -12.35 -2.32 -0.34
CA LEU A 91 -10.90 -2.29 -0.17
C LEU A 91 -10.42 -3.25 0.93
N VAL A 92 -11.14 -3.33 2.05
CA VAL A 92 -10.85 -4.32 3.11
C VAL A 92 -10.97 -5.73 2.56
N THR A 93 -12.09 -6.06 1.90
CA THR A 93 -12.30 -7.37 1.27
C THR A 93 -11.19 -7.71 0.30
N ARG A 94 -10.83 -6.81 -0.62
CA ARG A 94 -9.73 -7.04 -1.58
C ARG A 94 -8.38 -7.30 -0.90
N CYS A 95 -8.07 -6.60 0.20
CA CYS A 95 -6.83 -6.81 0.93
C CYS A 95 -6.81 -8.17 1.64
N VAL A 96 -7.89 -8.51 2.33
CA VAL A 96 -8.03 -9.80 3.02
C VAL A 96 -7.99 -10.96 2.01
N ASP A 97 -8.69 -10.82 0.88
CA ASP A 97 -8.64 -11.78 -0.23
C ASP A 97 -7.23 -11.86 -0.83
N ALA A 98 -6.46 -10.78 -0.85
CA ALA A 98 -5.05 -10.82 -1.25
C ALA A 98 -4.12 -11.46 -0.19
N GLY A 99 -4.61 -11.80 1.00
CA GLY A 99 -3.81 -12.33 2.11
C GLY A 99 -3.12 -11.26 2.96
N LEU A 100 -3.49 -9.99 2.82
CA LEU A 100 -3.00 -8.90 3.67
C LEU A 100 -3.83 -8.83 4.96
N ASP A 101 -3.16 -8.68 6.11
CA ASP A 101 -3.83 -8.25 7.34
C ASP A 101 -4.32 -6.81 7.15
N CYS A 102 -5.63 -6.65 7.00
CA CYS A 102 -6.26 -5.39 6.68
C CYS A 102 -7.49 -5.18 7.57
N ARG A 103 -7.57 -3.98 8.15
CA ARG A 103 -8.69 -3.57 9.01
C ARG A 103 -9.14 -2.18 8.62
N HIS A 104 -10.41 -1.89 8.88
CA HIS A 104 -10.86 -0.51 8.83
C HIS A 104 -10.72 0.16 10.20
N TRP A 105 -10.59 1.47 10.21
CA TRP A 105 -10.66 2.25 11.45
C TRP A 105 -12.13 2.37 11.92
N PRO A 106 -12.43 2.24 13.24
CA PRO A 106 -11.52 2.14 14.40
C PRO A 106 -11.12 0.71 14.83
N GLN A 107 -11.47 -0.34 14.08
CA GLN A 107 -11.18 -1.73 14.44
C GLN A 107 -9.68 -2.06 14.43
N ALA A 108 -8.87 -1.20 13.81
CA ALA A 108 -7.41 -1.28 13.85
C ALA A 108 -6.79 -0.75 15.16
N ARG A 109 -7.52 0.00 15.99
CA ARG A 109 -7.00 0.82 17.11
C ARG A 109 -6.12 0.08 18.13
N GLY A 110 -6.36 -1.21 18.36
CA GLY A 110 -5.57 -2.04 19.29
C GLY A 110 -4.55 -2.96 18.60
N THR A 111 -4.27 -2.74 17.32
CA THR A 111 -3.49 -3.64 16.47
C THR A 111 -2.61 -2.86 15.50
N TRP A 112 -1.69 -3.56 14.82
CA TRP A 112 -0.82 -2.98 13.79
C TRP A 112 -0.95 -3.77 12.47
N PRO A 113 -2.12 -3.72 11.80
CA PRO A 113 -2.33 -4.47 10.57
C PRO A 113 -1.47 -3.89 9.45
N ARG A 114 -1.24 -4.67 8.40
CA ARG A 114 -0.45 -4.25 7.22
C ARG A 114 -1.11 -3.11 6.47
N VAL A 115 -2.44 -3.08 6.45
CA VAL A 115 -3.24 -2.04 5.81
C VAL A 115 -4.35 -1.55 6.75
N VAL A 116 -4.47 -0.23 6.90
CA VAL A 116 -5.60 0.40 7.58
C VAL A 116 -6.40 1.23 6.58
N ILE A 117 -7.69 0.91 6.44
CA ILE A 117 -8.62 1.69 5.63
C ILE A 117 -9.40 2.66 6.55
N VAL A 118 -9.33 3.96 6.28
CA VAL A 118 -9.98 5.00 7.09
C VAL A 118 -10.76 5.96 6.18
N SER A 119 -11.84 6.57 6.67
CA SER A 119 -12.49 7.66 5.90
C SER A 119 -11.81 8.99 6.16
N ALA A 120 -12.02 9.95 5.26
CA ALA A 120 -11.41 11.28 5.39
C ALA A 120 -11.78 11.96 6.71
N GLU A 121 -13.05 11.85 7.13
CA GLU A 121 -13.56 12.46 8.37
C GLU A 121 -12.93 11.82 9.61
N ALA A 122 -12.78 10.49 9.60
CA ALA A 122 -12.17 9.76 10.71
C ALA A 122 -10.66 10.01 10.78
N ALA A 123 -9.99 10.17 9.63
CA ALA A 123 -8.56 10.44 9.54
C ALA A 123 -8.17 11.80 10.12
N SER A 124 -9.10 12.76 10.15
CA SER A 124 -8.91 14.08 10.79
C SER A 124 -9.23 14.10 12.29
N GLY A 125 -9.74 13.00 12.86
CA GLY A 125 -10.08 12.93 14.28
C GLY A 125 -8.87 12.69 15.16
N ASP A 126 -8.83 13.32 16.34
CA ASP A 126 -7.74 13.21 17.32
C ASP A 126 -7.40 11.76 17.67
N ASP A 127 -8.42 10.91 17.77
CA ASP A 127 -8.25 9.48 18.05
C ASP A 127 -7.38 8.76 17.02
N PHE A 128 -7.66 9.00 15.73
CA PHE A 128 -6.87 8.41 14.65
C PHE A 128 -5.47 9.01 14.62
N LEU A 129 -5.35 10.33 14.79
CA LEU A 129 -4.06 11.02 14.78
C LEU A 129 -3.16 10.57 15.93
N GLN A 130 -3.72 10.34 17.12
CA GLN A 130 -2.98 9.82 18.26
C GLN A 130 -2.47 8.40 18.00
N TRP A 131 -3.32 7.52 17.45
CA TRP A 131 -2.88 6.17 17.05
C TRP A 131 -1.84 6.21 15.92
N ALA A 132 -2.00 7.09 14.94
CA ALA A 132 -1.08 7.22 13.82
C ALA A 132 0.28 7.82 14.22
N ALA A 133 0.34 8.62 15.29
CA ALA A 133 1.58 9.18 15.82
C ALA A 133 2.53 8.09 16.36
N ASP A 134 1.98 6.94 16.75
CA ASP A 134 2.74 5.79 17.23
C ASP A 134 3.29 4.90 16.08
N LEU A 135 2.99 5.24 14.82
CA LEU A 135 3.58 4.58 13.63
C LEU A 135 5.00 5.10 13.38
N SER A 136 6.01 4.40 13.91
CA SER A 136 7.44 4.67 13.66
C SER A 136 7.97 4.02 12.38
#